data_AF-A0A0F4GD12-F1
#
_entry.id   AF-A0A0F4GD12-F1
#
_cell.length_a   1.000
_cell.length_b   1.000
_cell.length_c   1.000
_cell.angle_alpha   90.00
_cell.angle_beta   90.00
_cell.angle_gamma   90.00
#
_symmetry.space_group_name_H-M   'P 1'
#
loop_
_entity.id
_entity.type
_entity.pdbx_description
1 polymer ?
#
loop_
_entity_poly.entity_id
_entity_poly.type
_entity_poly.pdbx_seq_one_letter_code
_entity_poly.pdbx_strand_id
1 'polypeptide(L)'
;MKRICAAAAEHQINVALGFSERDGESVYIAQALISETGEIKMVRRKLKPTHMERTIFGDASGDCLAKVVDLPEVGHVGNLSCWEHIQPLLKRE
;
A
#
# COMPACT_ATOMS: atom_id res chain seq x y z
N MET A 1 9.03 -5.82 7.43
CA MET A 1 7.79 -5.27 8.01
C MET A 1 7.78 -5.22 9.53
N LYS A 2 8.01 -6.34 10.26
CA LYS A 2 7.94 -6.40 11.74
C LYS A 2 8.61 -5.23 12.51
N ARG A 3 9.81 -4.80 12.10
CA ARG A 3 10.52 -3.67 12.75
C ARG A 3 9.76 -2.35 12.63
N ILE A 4 9.12 -2.11 11.49
CA ILE A 4 8.34 -0.88 11.25
C ILE A 4 7.04 -0.94 12.04
N CYS A 5 6.37 -2.10 12.08
CA CYS A 5 5.21 -2.33 12.94
C CYS A 5 5.52 -2.08 14.42
N ALA A 6 6.65 -2.58 14.92
CA ALA A 6 7.07 -2.37 16.30
C ALA A 6 7.32 -0.88 16.58
N ALA A 7 8.01 -0.17 15.67
CA ALA A 7 8.24 1.27 15.82
C ALA A 7 6.93 2.09 15.78
N ALA A 8 5.98 1.69 14.93
CA ALA A 8 4.65 2.30 14.89
C ALA A 8 3.92 2.16 16.23
N ALA A 9 3.96 0.96 16.83
CA ALA A 9 3.39 0.68 18.15
C ALA A 9 4.10 1.43 19.28
N GLU A 10 5.43 1.44 19.26
CA GLU A 10 6.26 2.08 20.29
C GLU A 10 6.05 3.59 20.34
N HIS A 11 5.87 4.23 19.19
CA HIS A 11 5.68 5.68 19.10
C HIS A 11 4.22 6.10 18.95
N GLN A 12 3.28 5.16 18.94
CA GLN A 12 1.85 5.41 18.76
C GLN A 12 1.56 6.25 17.50
N ILE A 13 2.16 5.86 16.38
CA ILE A 13 2.01 6.56 15.09
C ILE A 13 1.42 5.65 14.00
N ASN A 14 0.52 6.21 13.21
CA ASN A 14 0.04 5.59 11.98
C ASN A 14 1.10 5.76 10.87
N VAL A 15 1.40 4.70 10.11
CA VAL A 15 2.48 4.69 9.09
C VAL A 15 1.93 4.28 7.73
N ALA A 16 2.13 5.14 6.73
CA ALA A 16 1.95 4.82 5.32
C ALA A 16 3.30 4.54 4.66
N LEU A 17 3.50 3.31 4.18
CA LEU A 17 4.80 2.85 3.67
C LEU A 17 4.69 2.29 2.26
N GLY A 18 5.48 2.81 1.32
CA GLY A 18 5.74 2.17 0.03
C GLY A 18 6.97 1.27 0.08
N PHE A 19 6.93 0.11 -0.58
CA PHE A 19 8.06 -0.83 -0.63
C PHE A 19 8.02 -1.70 -1.90
N SER A 20 9.16 -2.29 -2.26
CA SER A 20 9.23 -3.33 -3.29
C SER A 20 8.96 -4.69 -2.64
N GLU A 21 7.86 -5.32 -3.04
CA GLU A 21 7.48 -6.65 -2.56
C GLU A 21 8.05 -7.70 -3.50
N ARG A 22 8.75 -8.71 -2.95
CA ARG A 22 9.13 -9.91 -3.70
C ARG A 22 8.13 -11.02 -3.37
N ASP A 23 7.50 -11.57 -4.39
CA ASP A 23 6.58 -12.71 -4.28
C ASP A 23 6.93 -13.73 -5.37
N GLY A 24 7.41 -14.90 -4.92
CA GLY A 24 8.10 -15.86 -5.79
C GLY A 24 9.32 -15.24 -6.48
N GLU A 25 9.35 -15.36 -7.80
CA GLU A 25 10.40 -14.81 -8.68
C GLU A 25 10.04 -13.43 -9.25
N SER A 26 8.91 -12.85 -8.83
CA SER A 26 8.42 -11.56 -9.29
C SER A 26 8.60 -10.48 -8.24
N VAL A 27 8.71 -9.22 -8.69
CA VAL A 27 8.76 -8.04 -7.82
C VAL A 27 7.60 -7.10 -8.14
N TYR A 28 7.01 -6.48 -7.12
CA TYR A 28 5.86 -5.58 -7.24
C TYR A 28 6.11 -4.27 -6.50
N ILE A 29 5.50 -3.19 -6.97
CA ILE A 29 5.41 -1.94 -6.22
C ILE A 29 4.25 -2.11 -5.25
N ALA A 30 4.52 -2.11 -3.95
CA ALA A 30 3.53 -2.33 -2.90
C ALA A 30 3.48 -1.17 -1.90
N GLN A 31 2.35 -1.08 -1.22
CA GLN A 31 2.08 -0.10 -0.18
C GLN A 31 1.41 -0.78 1.01
N ALA A 32 1.73 -0.34 2.22
CA ALA A 32 1.07 -0.76 3.45
C ALA A 32 0.59 0.44 4.26
N LEU A 33 -0.54 0.28 4.95
CA LEU A 33 -0.96 1.13 6.06
C LEU A 33 -0.86 0.34 7.35
N ILE A 34 -0.16 0.91 8.31
CA ILE A 34 0.09 0.33 9.63
C ILE A 34 -0.53 1.27 10.66
N SER A 35 -1.36 0.74 11.55
CA SER A 35 -1.95 1.54 12.62
C SER A 35 -0.94 1.87 13.70
N GLU A 36 -1.28 2.84 14.55
CA GLU A 36 -0.57 3.18 15.79
C GLU A 36 -0.38 2.02 16.77
N THR A 37 -1.13 0.94 16.63
CA THR A 37 -0.95 -0.31 17.41
C THR A 37 0.10 -1.25 16.80
N GLY A 38 0.68 -0.87 15.66
CA GLY A 38 1.60 -1.70 14.88
C GLY A 38 0.91 -2.75 13.99
N GLU A 39 -0.42 -2.77 13.94
CA GLU A 39 -1.19 -3.69 13.11
C GLU A 39 -1.17 -3.25 11.64
N ILE A 40 -0.95 -4.18 10.71
CA ILE A 40 -1.01 -3.89 9.28
C ILE A 40 -2.49 -3.91 8.87
N LYS A 41 -3.06 -2.73 8.60
CA LYS A 41 -4.47 -2.58 8.22
C LYS A 41 -4.71 -2.83 6.72
N MET A 42 -3.74 -2.48 5.89
CA MET A 42 -3.79 -2.73 4.45
C MET A 42 -2.41 -3.10 3.93
N VAL A 43 -2.39 -4.02 2.97
CA VAL A 43 -1.31 -4.17 1.99
C VAL A 43 -1.94 -4.21 0.61
N ARG A 44 -1.41 -3.43 -0.32
CA ARG A 44 -1.83 -3.42 -1.73
C ARG A 44 -0.63 -3.33 -2.66
N ARG A 45 -0.80 -3.83 -3.88
CA ARG A 45 0.15 -3.66 -4.99
C ARG A 45 -0.39 -2.60 -5.95
N LYS A 46 0.50 -1.80 -6.53
CA LYS A 46 0.21 -0.84 -7.60
C LYS A 46 -0.43 -1.60 -8.77
N LEU A 47 -1.62 -1.18 -9.21
CA LEU A 47 -2.40 -1.86 -10.24
C LEU A 47 -1.56 -2.09 -11.50
N LYS A 48 -0.88 -1.03 -11.95
CA LYS A 48 -0.18 -1.03 -13.23
C LYS A 48 1.09 -0.16 -13.15
N PRO A 49 2.28 -0.77 -13.14
CA PRO A 49 3.55 -0.07 -13.29
C PRO A 49 3.57 0.78 -14.56
N THR A 50 4.24 1.93 -14.49
CA THR A 50 4.27 2.93 -15.56
C THR A 50 5.62 2.95 -16.25
N HIS A 51 5.60 2.96 -17.59
CA HIS A 51 6.80 3.11 -18.42
C HIS A 51 7.95 2.17 -17.99
N MET A 52 9.11 2.70 -17.60
CA MET A 52 10.29 1.93 -17.20
C MET A 52 10.06 1.04 -15.98
N GLU A 53 9.07 1.32 -15.13
CA GLU A 53 8.77 0.44 -14.00
C GLU A 53 8.39 -0.97 -14.47
N ARG A 54 7.82 -1.11 -15.69
CA ARG A 54 7.41 -2.42 -16.27
C ARG A 54 8.57 -3.36 -16.57
N THR A 55 9.81 -2.86 -16.63
CA THR A 55 10.97 -3.72 -16.88
C THR A 55 11.37 -4.52 -15.63
N ILE A 56 10.89 -4.11 -14.45
CA ILE A 56 11.26 -4.69 -13.16
C ILE A 56 10.03 -5.20 -12.41
N PHE A 57 8.94 -4.43 -12.43
CA PHE A 57 7.78 -4.68 -11.59
C PHE A 57 6.61 -5.29 -12.38
N GLY A 58 5.95 -6.28 -11.76
CA GLY A 58 4.75 -6.90 -12.28
C GLY A 58 3.49 -6.06 -12.09
N ASP A 59 2.50 -6.28 -12.96
CA ASP A 59 1.12 -5.78 -12.79
C ASP A 59 0.46 -6.48 -11.58
N ALA A 60 -0.41 -5.77 -10.85
CA ALA A 60 -1.21 -6.37 -9.78
C ALA A 60 -2.54 -6.92 -10.30
N SER A 61 -3.10 -7.90 -9.59
CA SER A 61 -4.42 -8.49 -9.86
C SER A 61 -5.24 -8.62 -8.57
N GLY A 62 -6.57 -8.67 -8.69
CA GLY A 62 -7.47 -8.94 -7.55
C GLY A 62 -7.59 -7.75 -6.58
N ASP A 63 -7.22 -7.96 -5.32
CA ASP A 63 -7.34 -7.07 -4.14
C ASP A 63 -6.69 -5.67 -4.27
N CYS A 64 -6.13 -5.33 -5.42
CA CYS A 64 -5.50 -4.03 -5.72
C CYS A 64 -6.48 -2.85 -5.81
N LEU A 65 -7.77 -3.12 -5.97
CA LEU A 65 -8.79 -2.11 -6.31
C LEU A 65 -9.46 -1.42 -5.12
N ALA A 66 -9.47 -1.99 -3.91
CA ALA A 66 -10.11 -1.31 -2.78
C ALA A 66 -9.72 -1.92 -1.42
N LYS A 67 -9.03 -1.13 -0.58
CA LYS A 67 -9.03 -1.25 0.89
C LYS A 67 -8.82 0.15 1.49
N VAL A 68 -9.83 1.02 1.44
CA VAL A 68 -9.87 2.15 2.38
C VAL A 68 -10.00 1.52 3.76
N VAL A 69 -9.13 1.93 4.68
CA VAL A 69 -9.13 1.39 6.05
C VAL A 69 -9.44 2.49 7.03
N ASP A 70 -10.15 2.14 8.09
CA ASP A 70 -10.33 3.02 9.23
C ASP A 70 -9.06 3.00 10.09
N LEU A 71 -8.49 4.17 10.30
CA LEU A 71 -7.41 4.41 11.25
C LEU A 71 -7.98 5.26 12.39
N PRO A 72 -8.00 4.76 13.63
CA PRO A 72 -8.45 5.53 14.79
C PRO A 72 -7.80 6.91 14.83
N GLU A 73 -8.57 7.92 15.24
CA GLU A 73 -8.15 9.33 15.33
C GLU A 73 -7.83 10.04 13.99
N VAL A 74 -7.56 9.30 12.91
CA VAL A 74 -7.29 9.84 11.56
C VAL A 74 -8.52 9.76 10.65
N GLY A 75 -9.29 8.67 10.74
CA GLY A 75 -10.45 8.36 9.92
C GLY A 75 -10.15 7.40 8.76
N HIS A 76 -10.94 7.50 7.69
CA HIS A 76 -10.85 6.63 6.52
C HIS A 76 -9.68 7.01 5.62
N VAL A 77 -8.71 6.10 5.46
CA VAL A 77 -7.49 6.34 4.68
C VAL A 77 -7.33 5.31 3.56
N GLY A 78 -7.18 5.82 2.34
CA GLY A 78 -6.77 5.06 1.16
C GLY A 78 -5.36 5.46 0.71
N ASN A 79 -4.72 4.62 -0.11
CA ASN A 79 -3.39 4.92 -0.65
C ASN A 79 -3.29 4.49 -2.12
N LEU A 80 -2.76 5.38 -2.96
CA LEU A 80 -2.51 5.17 -4.38
C LEU A 80 -1.08 5.60 -4.72
N SER A 81 -0.55 5.12 -5.85
CA SER A 81 0.82 5.39 -6.26
C SER A 81 0.89 6.04 -7.64
N CYS A 82 1.41 7.27 -7.69
CA CYS A 82 1.82 7.93 -8.93
C CYS A 82 0.67 8.01 -9.96
N TRP A 83 0.85 7.44 -11.16
CA TRP A 83 -0.16 7.45 -12.23
C TRP A 83 -1.46 6.69 -11.90
N GLU A 84 -1.56 6.00 -10.77
CA GLU A 84 -2.84 5.50 -10.26
C GLU A 84 -3.84 6.64 -9.98
N HIS A 85 -3.35 7.83 -9.59
CA HIS A 85 -4.20 8.98 -9.28
C HIS A 85 -4.94 9.55 -10.49
N ILE A 86 -4.61 9.17 -11.71
CA ILE A 86 -5.35 9.61 -12.91
C ILE A 86 -6.38 8.57 -13.37
N GLN A 87 -6.34 7.35 -12.84
CA GLN A 87 -7.24 6.26 -13.23
C GLN A 87 -8.61 6.48 -12.57
N PRO A 88 -9.70 6.71 -13.34
CA PRO A 88 -11.01 7.00 -12.76
C PRO A 88 -11.57 5.85 -11.92
N LEU A 89 -11.25 4.61 -12.28
CA LEU A 89 -11.71 3.42 -11.56
C LEU A 89 -11.18 3.35 -10.12
N LEU A 90 -9.97 3.87 -9.88
CA LEU A 90 -9.30 3.81 -8.57
C LEU A 90 -9.74 4.93 -7.61
N LYS A 91 -10.67 5.79 -8.05
CA LYS A 91 -11.19 6.91 -7.25
C LYS A 91 -12.59 6.66 -6.70
N ARG A 92 -13.20 5.53 -7.04
CA ARG A 92 -14.57 5.22 -6.63
C ARG A 92 -14.54 4.54 -5.26
N GLU A 93 -15.40 5.06 -4.39
CA GLU A 93 -15.58 4.73 -2.96
C GLU A 93 -15.93 3.26 -2.72
#